data_AF-A0A5K3FQS3-F1
#
_entry.id   AF-A0A5K3FQS3-F1
#
_cell.length_a   1.000
_cell.length_b   1.000
_cell.length_c   1.000
_cell.angle_alpha   90.00
_cell.angle_beta   90.00
_cell.angle_gamma   90.00
#
_symmetry.space_group_name_H-M   'P 1'
#
loop_
_entity.id
_entity.type
_entity.pdbx_description
1 polymer ?
#
loop_
_entity_poly.entity_id
_entity_poly.type
_entity_poly.pdbx_seq_one_letter_code
_entity_poly.pdbx_strand_id
1 'polypeptide(L)'
;MAVQVLDLSTNRIKEIPDLIGNLTSLQSLNFEDNCLQSLPANIGNLRKLRTLRLDRNPITKLPVQLGHLRHLNTLTLPAASLTFPPKDVCVAGVSSVLSYLRKAGKLPEDDSEVIETVVATEANQNVFSEMDRYWRDMETKRRQNTELHHRVAEEWRAQDELARHATESRSSALKRLAQEETRTRAELDRLQKQRDQRRQELVASLCDAEAHADALIARLRQRDAAQAAHLLQEAQWEEDQMRALYRHAGERLSRENREKVINSMQAMLLASEKTLKHSRNSKKGSRLNADAKSEDADRALRRVLANRQADHAVLAAQVAVEETRQKEAFECFQQQRDLRRQRIVGDIRLVEEELRRLTRAEQERRRFEGASAAACFAERRSDLVRLLAELQKQKELRESELRSRLVELEERKARDETDYWLVQYQRLMEKKPPRLLKEAFVDDDVYQVLAAADASDYAANFEYHRITSDRLLSFTDNDLIRIGVHALGAREAILRVLEKYKAKQNVSLPEPSAPVDEEVSEEVYSAKSLGADMDEKAGVSSTAAGDLPQPSAPPARIVARFESECCVCQDAECSTIFLPCGHVCCCEVCSARVSTCPLCRRIVEQCVQLS
;
A
#
# COMPACT_ATOMS: atom_id res chain seq x y z
N MET A 1 32.24 34.69 8.48
CA MET A 1 31.78 34.92 9.87
C MET A 1 32.88 34.49 10.83
N ALA A 2 33.04 35.14 11.98
CA ALA A 2 34.04 34.77 12.99
C ALA A 2 33.35 34.10 14.19
N VAL A 3 33.70 32.84 14.49
CA VAL A 3 33.12 32.09 15.61
C VAL A 3 33.66 32.63 16.93
N GLN A 4 32.79 33.14 17.80
CA GLN A 4 33.14 33.68 19.11
C GLN A 4 32.83 32.72 20.27
N VAL A 5 31.84 31.86 20.11
CA VAL A 5 31.44 30.84 21.09
C VAL A 5 31.30 29.52 20.36
N LEU A 6 31.86 28.46 20.94
CA LEU A 6 31.73 27.08 20.45
C LEU A 6 31.43 26.17 21.64
N ASP A 7 30.20 25.67 21.69
CA ASP A 7 29.79 24.66 22.67
C ASP A 7 29.63 23.31 21.98
N LEU A 8 30.36 22.33 22.49
CA LEU A 8 30.39 20.94 22.03
C LEU A 8 30.23 19.97 23.22
N SER A 9 29.66 20.45 24.33
CA SER A 9 29.43 19.65 25.53
C SER A 9 28.42 18.51 25.34
N THR A 10 28.44 17.51 26.21
CA THR A 10 27.55 16.31 26.19
C THR A 10 27.64 15.46 24.92
N ASN A 11 28.80 15.44 24.27
CA ASN A 11 29.05 14.68 23.05
C ASN A 11 29.94 13.44 23.32
N ARG A 12 30.31 12.71 22.27
CA ARG A 12 31.20 11.52 22.36
C ARG A 12 32.55 11.75 21.63
N ILE A 13 33.02 13.00 21.61
CA ILE A 13 34.26 13.38 20.92
C ILE A 13 35.45 12.76 21.66
N LYS A 14 36.34 12.08 20.92
CA LYS A 14 37.55 11.43 21.47
C LYS A 14 38.82 12.25 21.25
N GLU A 15 38.86 12.99 20.15
CA GLU A 15 40.01 13.77 19.67
C GLU A 15 39.50 15.07 19.04
N ILE A 16 40.29 16.13 19.10
CA ILE A 16 40.00 17.45 18.51
C ILE A 16 41.05 17.72 17.43
N PRO A 17 40.66 18.09 16.19
CA PRO A 17 41.61 18.37 15.13
C PRO A 17 42.43 19.64 15.41
N ASP A 18 43.72 19.60 15.06
CA ASP A 18 44.68 20.72 15.18
C ASP A 18 44.23 22.03 14.52
N LEU A 19 43.31 21.94 13.55
CA LEU A 19 42.66 23.06 12.87
C LEU A 19 41.87 23.98 13.82
N ILE A 20 41.50 23.52 15.02
CA ILE A 20 40.78 24.35 16.01
C ILE A 20 41.56 25.61 16.38
N GLY A 21 42.90 25.57 16.35
CA GLY A 21 43.77 26.72 16.64
C GLY A 21 43.62 27.89 15.66
N ASN A 22 43.01 27.67 14.49
CA ASN A 22 42.74 28.72 13.51
C ASN A 22 41.59 29.65 13.92
N LEU A 23 40.81 29.29 14.94
CA LEU A 23 39.64 30.07 15.43
C LEU A 23 40.07 31.23 16.35
N THR A 24 40.99 32.08 15.87
CA THR A 24 41.65 33.17 16.65
C THR A 24 40.71 34.23 17.25
N SER A 25 39.42 34.22 16.89
CA SER A 25 38.38 35.12 17.44
C SER A 25 37.49 34.48 18.51
N LEU A 26 37.76 33.22 18.87
CA LEU A 26 36.95 32.43 19.79
C LEU A 26 37.22 32.82 21.25
N GLN A 27 36.16 33.11 22.00
CA GLN A 27 36.18 33.62 23.37
C GLN A 27 35.69 32.59 24.40
N SER A 28 34.80 31.68 24.03
CA SER A 28 34.30 30.61 24.92
C SER A 28 34.25 29.27 24.22
N LEU A 29 34.93 28.27 24.80
CA LEU A 29 35.06 26.91 24.28
C LEU A 29 34.62 25.90 25.35
N ASN A 30 33.62 25.08 25.06
CA ASN A 30 33.07 24.10 25.98
C ASN A 30 33.12 22.68 25.40
N PHE A 31 33.80 21.78 26.11
CA PHE A 31 33.90 20.35 25.81
C PHE A 31 33.47 19.47 27.00
N GLU A 32 32.76 20.01 27.99
CA GLU A 32 32.28 19.29 29.17
C GLU A 32 31.46 18.03 28.79
N ASP A 33 31.55 16.95 29.56
CA ASP A 33 30.93 15.64 29.24
C ASP A 33 31.28 15.14 27.81
N ASN A 34 32.56 14.77 27.60
CA ASN A 34 33.07 14.16 26.37
C ASN A 34 34.12 13.07 26.68
N CYS A 35 34.65 12.43 25.63
CA CYS A 35 35.59 11.30 25.73
C CYS A 35 37.06 11.70 25.42
N LEU A 36 37.43 12.97 25.58
CA LEU A 36 38.75 13.48 25.17
C LEU A 36 39.89 12.90 26.01
N GLN A 37 40.90 12.32 25.36
CA GLN A 37 42.10 11.78 26.03
C GLN A 37 43.24 12.80 26.16
N SER A 38 43.31 13.75 25.22
CA SER A 38 44.34 14.78 25.09
C SER A 38 43.79 16.02 24.40
N LEU A 39 44.58 17.11 24.37
CA LEU A 39 44.27 18.34 23.65
C LEU A 39 45.38 18.67 22.64
N PRO A 40 45.03 19.18 21.45
CA PRO A 40 46.02 19.59 20.44
C PRO A 40 46.87 20.77 20.93
N ALA A 41 48.15 20.75 20.58
CA ALA A 41 49.09 21.83 20.94
C ALA A 41 48.64 23.21 20.39
N ASN A 42 47.96 23.20 19.24
CA ASN A 42 47.44 24.40 18.58
C ASN A 42 46.35 25.15 19.36
N ILE A 43 45.81 24.57 20.45
CA ILE A 43 44.84 25.28 21.31
C ILE A 43 45.42 26.58 21.90
N GLY A 44 46.76 26.67 22.04
CA GLY A 44 47.46 27.89 22.47
C GLY A 44 47.34 29.08 21.51
N ASN A 45 46.95 28.86 20.24
CA ASN A 45 46.78 29.93 19.25
C ASN A 45 45.50 30.76 19.47
N LEU A 46 44.59 30.30 20.33
CA LEU A 46 43.31 30.95 20.65
C LEU A 46 43.49 32.17 21.57
N ARG A 47 44.30 33.16 21.17
CA ARG A 47 44.72 34.30 22.01
C ARG A 47 43.58 35.07 22.70
N LYS A 48 42.36 35.05 22.15
CA LYS A 48 41.16 35.73 22.67
C LYS A 48 40.29 34.86 23.59
N LEU A 49 40.68 33.63 23.88
CA LEU A 49 39.91 32.68 24.70
C LEU A 49 39.85 33.13 26.17
N ARG A 50 38.62 33.25 26.70
CA ARG A 50 38.30 33.66 28.08
C ARG A 50 37.77 32.51 28.94
N THR A 51 37.11 31.54 28.31
CA THR A 51 36.45 30.40 28.96
C THR A 51 36.84 29.12 28.25
N LEU A 52 37.37 28.16 29.00
CA LEU A 52 37.67 26.81 28.53
C LEU A 52 37.15 25.78 29.53
N ARG A 53 36.15 24.98 29.13
CA ARG A 53 35.61 23.88 29.96
C ARG A 53 36.00 22.52 29.39
N LEU A 54 36.59 21.69 30.25
CA LEU A 54 37.15 20.37 29.92
C LEU A 54 36.75 19.30 30.94
N ASP A 55 35.85 19.62 31.88
CA ASP A 55 35.47 18.71 32.95
C ASP A 55 34.77 17.44 32.41
N ARG A 56 34.77 16.37 33.21
CA ARG A 56 34.23 15.05 32.87
C ARG A 56 34.78 14.42 31.58
N ASN A 57 36.02 14.76 31.22
CA ASN A 57 36.78 14.11 30.15
C ASN A 57 37.94 13.28 30.73
N PRO A 58 38.32 12.14 30.12
CA PRO A 58 39.45 11.30 30.54
C PRO A 58 40.83 11.88 30.16
N ILE A 59 41.03 13.20 30.28
CA ILE A 59 42.29 13.88 29.93
C ILE A 59 43.35 13.55 30.98
N THR A 60 44.52 13.10 30.51
CA THR A 60 45.66 12.71 31.37
C THR A 60 46.78 13.76 31.43
N LYS A 61 46.94 14.58 30.39
CA LYS A 61 47.97 15.62 30.28
C LYS A 61 47.44 16.85 29.55
N LEU A 62 47.80 18.05 30.02
CA LEU A 62 47.58 19.31 29.30
C LEU A 62 48.83 19.72 28.48
N PRO A 63 48.65 20.30 27.27
CA PRO A 63 49.77 20.83 26.48
C PRO A 63 50.33 22.11 27.10
N VAL A 64 51.66 22.25 27.15
CA VAL A 64 52.33 23.46 27.69
C VAL A 64 51.98 24.73 26.91
N GLN A 65 51.62 24.58 25.63
CA GLN A 65 51.17 25.64 24.73
C GLN A 65 49.90 26.36 25.23
N LEU A 66 49.12 25.75 26.14
CA LEU A 66 47.97 26.37 26.80
C LEU A 66 48.41 27.60 27.64
N GLY A 67 49.68 27.67 28.07
CA GLY A 67 50.29 28.83 28.73
C GLY A 67 50.38 30.11 27.89
N HIS A 68 50.11 30.07 26.58
CA HIS A 68 49.99 31.25 25.71
C HIS A 68 48.68 32.04 25.90
N LEU A 69 47.68 31.47 26.57
CA LEU A 69 46.31 32.01 26.65
C LEU A 69 46.20 33.15 27.67
N ARG A 70 46.76 34.32 27.33
CA ARG A 70 46.88 35.52 28.18
C ARG A 70 45.56 36.10 28.72
N HIS A 71 44.41 35.73 28.18
CA HIS A 71 43.09 36.29 28.52
C HIS A 71 42.11 35.26 29.12
N LEU A 72 42.60 34.08 29.52
CA LEU A 72 41.77 32.98 29.98
C LEU A 72 41.41 33.15 31.46
N ASN A 73 40.16 33.55 31.72
CA ASN A 73 39.63 33.86 33.04
C ASN A 73 39.04 32.64 33.75
N THR A 74 38.52 31.65 33.01
CA THR A 74 37.90 30.45 33.58
C THR A 74 38.36 29.17 32.88
N LEU A 75 38.84 28.22 33.69
CA LEU A 75 39.33 26.92 33.26
C LEU A 75 38.73 25.85 34.18
N THR A 76 37.90 24.94 33.66
CA THR A 76 37.47 23.74 34.41
C THR A 76 38.21 22.51 33.91
N LEU A 77 38.72 21.69 34.83
CA LEU A 77 39.61 20.57 34.56
C LEU A 77 39.19 19.31 35.33
N PRO A 78 39.34 18.12 34.74
CA PRO A 78 39.08 16.85 35.42
C PRO A 78 40.23 16.54 36.40
N ALA A 79 40.21 17.17 37.58
CA ALA A 79 41.26 17.07 38.60
C ALA A 79 41.52 15.63 39.11
N ALA A 80 40.59 14.70 38.85
CA ALA A 80 40.75 13.28 39.16
C ALA A 80 41.77 12.56 38.24
N SER A 81 41.77 12.86 36.93
CA SER A 81 42.49 12.08 35.90
C SER A 81 43.83 12.70 35.45
N LEU A 82 44.08 13.97 35.75
CA LEU A 82 45.30 14.66 35.33
C LEU A 82 46.54 14.17 36.10
N THR A 83 47.55 13.77 35.34
CA THR A 83 48.91 13.45 35.81
C THR A 83 49.87 14.64 35.61
N PHE A 84 49.56 15.53 34.66
CA PHE A 84 50.33 16.75 34.38
C PHE A 84 49.39 17.86 33.87
N PRO A 85 49.29 19.03 34.54
CA PRO A 85 49.96 19.43 35.78
C PRO A 85 49.51 18.63 37.02
N PRO A 86 50.26 18.69 38.15
CA PRO A 86 49.92 18.00 39.38
C PRO A 86 48.66 18.58 40.05
N LYS A 87 47.96 17.76 40.83
CA LYS A 87 46.62 18.06 41.36
C LYS A 87 46.58 19.32 42.24
N ASP A 88 47.63 19.57 43.01
CA ASP A 88 47.73 20.75 43.89
C ASP A 88 47.73 22.07 43.07
N VAL A 89 48.36 22.05 41.89
CA VAL A 89 48.37 23.19 40.95
C VAL A 89 47.00 23.37 40.26
N CYS A 90 46.28 22.27 39.99
CA CYS A 90 44.92 22.33 39.46
C CYS A 90 43.94 22.97 40.46
N VAL A 91 44.09 22.69 41.76
CA VAL A 91 43.26 23.28 42.83
C VAL A 91 43.61 24.76 43.06
N ALA A 92 44.87 25.15 42.87
CA ALA A 92 45.34 26.54 43.02
C ALA A 92 44.85 27.53 41.93
N GLY A 93 43.92 27.12 41.05
CA GLY A 93 43.22 28.01 40.12
C GLY A 93 43.97 28.36 38.83
N VAL A 94 43.29 29.10 37.95
CA VAL A 94 43.66 29.29 36.54
C VAL A 94 45.08 29.87 36.38
N SER A 95 45.41 30.94 37.11
CA SER A 95 46.72 31.59 37.05
C SER A 95 47.87 30.67 37.49
N SER A 96 47.62 29.78 38.44
CA SER A 96 48.60 28.79 38.93
C SER A 96 48.85 27.72 37.87
N VAL A 97 47.80 27.21 37.23
CA VAL A 97 47.91 26.28 36.09
C VAL A 97 48.67 26.92 34.92
N LEU A 98 48.31 28.14 34.51
CA LEU A 98 48.95 28.83 33.39
C LEU A 98 50.43 29.14 33.67
N SER A 99 50.78 29.60 34.88
CA SER A 99 52.18 29.89 35.24
C SER A 99 53.03 28.63 35.39
N TYR A 100 52.46 27.51 35.87
CA TYR A 100 53.13 26.21 35.87
C TYR A 100 53.41 25.71 34.44
N LEU A 101 52.42 25.77 33.55
CA LEU A 101 52.58 25.36 32.14
C LEU A 101 53.57 26.27 31.39
N ARG A 102 53.59 27.57 31.67
CA ARG A 102 54.59 28.52 31.12
C ARG A 102 56.01 28.16 31.54
N LYS A 103 56.23 27.90 32.84
CA LYS A 103 57.52 27.49 33.40
C LYS A 103 58.00 26.13 32.87
N ALA A 104 57.09 25.15 32.75
CA ALA A 104 57.40 23.85 32.16
C ALA A 104 57.68 23.93 30.65
N GLY A 105 57.03 24.86 29.93
CA GLY A 105 57.20 25.06 28.49
C GLY A 105 58.34 25.97 28.06
N LYS A 106 59.06 26.62 29.00
CA LYS A 106 60.08 27.67 28.72
C LYS A 106 59.57 28.78 27.78
N LEU A 107 58.30 29.18 27.94
CA LEU A 107 57.68 30.19 27.07
C LEU A 107 58.11 31.62 27.47
N PRO A 108 58.36 32.55 26.52
CA PRO A 108 58.77 33.92 26.83
C PRO A 108 57.76 34.70 27.69
N GLU A 109 58.28 35.51 28.61
CA GLU A 109 57.51 36.50 29.35
C GLU A 109 57.65 37.87 28.68
N ASP A 110 57.10 38.02 27.46
CA ASP A 110 57.08 39.31 26.77
C ASP A 110 56.06 40.25 27.43
N ASP A 111 56.59 41.24 28.17
CA ASP A 111 55.84 42.30 28.84
C ASP A 111 55.11 43.24 27.87
N SER A 112 54.11 43.93 28.43
CA SER A 112 53.40 45.14 27.96
C SER A 112 53.67 45.66 26.54
N GLU A 113 52.64 45.63 25.70
CA GLU A 113 52.52 46.52 24.53
C GLU A 113 52.43 47.98 25.03
N VAL A 114 53.57 48.69 25.01
CA VAL A 114 53.60 50.15 25.23
C VAL A 114 53.09 50.84 23.98
N ILE A 115 52.01 51.62 24.12
CA ILE A 115 51.49 52.45 23.03
C ILE A 115 52.45 53.63 22.83
N GLU A 116 53.16 53.66 21.69
CA GLU A 116 54.04 54.77 21.32
C GLU A 116 53.23 56.05 21.05
N THR A 117 53.14 56.95 22.03
CA THR A 117 52.75 58.34 21.80
C THR A 117 53.90 59.08 21.13
N VAL A 118 53.86 59.20 19.81
CA VAL A 118 54.81 59.99 19.01
C VAL A 118 54.82 61.44 19.49
N VAL A 119 55.96 61.89 20.04
CA VAL A 119 56.17 63.28 20.44
C VAL A 119 56.47 64.12 19.19
N ALA A 120 55.42 64.68 18.59
CA ALA A 120 55.54 65.61 17.47
C ALA A 120 55.71 67.05 17.99
N THR A 121 56.89 67.63 17.80
CA THR A 121 57.17 69.03 18.08
C THR A 121 56.57 69.97 17.02
N GLU A 122 55.87 71.01 17.47
CA GLU A 122 55.69 72.29 16.77
C GLU A 122 54.94 72.30 15.41
N ALA A 123 53.66 71.91 15.42
CA ALA A 123 52.70 72.25 14.34
C ALA A 123 51.25 72.50 14.84
N ASN A 124 51.11 73.01 16.07
CA ASN A 124 49.86 72.87 16.81
C ASN A 124 48.90 74.08 16.71
N GLN A 125 48.07 74.10 15.66
CA GLN A 125 46.81 74.87 15.63
C GLN A 125 45.72 74.19 14.78
N ASN A 126 46.05 73.63 13.61
CA ASN A 126 45.08 72.85 12.82
C ASN A 126 44.77 71.48 13.45
N VAL A 127 45.79 70.79 14.00
CA VAL A 127 45.65 69.43 14.55
C VAL A 127 44.59 69.36 15.65
N PHE A 128 44.49 70.39 16.51
CA PHE A 128 43.51 70.42 17.59
C PHE A 128 42.06 70.44 17.06
N SER A 129 41.78 71.23 16.01
CA SER A 129 40.46 71.30 15.38
C SER A 129 40.05 69.98 14.73
N GLU A 130 40.98 69.30 14.06
CA GLU A 130 40.72 67.99 13.44
C GLU A 130 40.60 66.87 14.47
N MET A 131 41.37 66.92 15.56
CA MET A 131 41.25 66.02 16.72
C MET A 131 39.91 66.21 17.42
N ASP A 132 39.47 67.44 17.70
CA ASP A 132 38.14 67.72 18.26
C ASP A 132 37.01 67.29 17.32
N ARG A 133 37.20 67.42 16.01
CA ARG A 133 36.24 66.91 14.99
C ARG A 133 36.18 65.39 15.03
N TYR A 134 37.33 64.71 15.14
CA TYR A 134 37.43 63.27 15.27
C TYR A 134 36.79 62.75 16.57
N TRP A 135 37.06 63.37 17.73
CA TRP A 135 36.41 63.00 18.99
C TRP A 135 34.90 63.20 18.94
N ARG A 136 34.41 64.30 18.34
CA ARG A 136 32.96 64.51 18.15
C ARG A 136 32.33 63.46 17.23
N ASP A 137 32.99 63.10 16.13
CA ASP A 137 32.56 62.02 15.22
C ASP A 137 32.62 60.63 15.87
N MET A 138 33.63 60.35 16.70
CA MET A 138 33.73 59.10 17.46
C MET A 138 32.63 59.01 18.53
N GLU A 139 32.31 60.12 19.18
CA GLU A 139 31.28 60.21 20.23
C GLU A 139 29.86 60.16 19.64
N THR A 140 29.60 60.76 18.47
CA THR A 140 28.33 60.56 17.74
C THR A 140 28.19 59.14 17.21
N LYS A 141 29.26 58.54 16.65
CA LYS A 141 29.26 57.12 16.24
C LYS A 141 29.04 56.17 17.42
N ARG A 142 29.62 56.47 18.59
CA ARG A 142 29.35 55.73 19.83
C ARG A 142 27.88 55.80 20.21
N ARG A 143 27.26 56.98 20.20
CA ARG A 143 25.83 57.19 20.50
C ARG A 143 24.92 56.48 19.50
N GLN A 144 25.14 56.68 18.20
CA GLN A 144 24.42 56.00 17.13
C GLN A 144 24.50 54.47 17.26
N ASN A 145 25.67 53.94 17.61
CA ASN A 145 25.85 52.50 17.83
C ASN A 145 25.09 52.01 19.09
N THR A 146 25.09 52.77 20.20
CA THR A 146 24.27 52.43 21.37
C THR A 146 22.76 52.52 21.08
N GLU A 147 22.30 53.49 20.29
CA GLU A 147 20.91 53.61 19.85
C GLU A 147 20.50 52.48 18.89
N LEU A 148 21.42 52.01 18.05
CA LEU A 148 21.18 50.90 17.12
C LEU A 148 21.16 49.57 17.89
N HIS A 149 22.07 49.36 18.84
CA HIS A 149 22.00 48.24 19.79
C HIS A 149 20.72 48.25 20.64
N HIS A 150 20.22 49.43 21.06
CA HIS A 150 18.96 49.54 21.80
C HIS A 150 17.78 49.08 20.94
N ARG A 151 17.65 49.62 19.72
CA ARG A 151 16.60 49.24 18.76
C ARG A 151 16.62 47.75 18.43
N VAL A 152 17.79 47.17 18.15
CA VAL A 152 17.93 45.72 17.91
C VAL A 152 17.52 44.89 19.14
N ALA A 153 17.79 45.38 20.36
CA ALA A 153 17.34 44.72 21.58
C ALA A 153 15.82 44.85 21.82
N GLU A 154 15.19 45.95 21.39
CA GLU A 154 13.73 46.14 21.42
C GLU A 154 13.02 45.27 20.38
N GLU A 155 13.51 45.24 19.15
CA GLU A 155 13.05 44.35 18.08
C GLU A 155 13.16 42.87 18.49
N TRP A 156 14.29 42.49 19.12
CA TRP A 156 14.49 41.13 19.63
C TRP A 156 13.50 40.78 20.75
N ARG A 157 13.23 41.70 21.70
CA ARG A 157 12.20 41.50 22.74
C ARG A 157 10.81 41.31 22.13
N ALA A 158 10.43 42.15 21.17
CA ALA A 158 9.14 42.04 20.50
C ALA A 158 8.99 40.71 19.73
N GLN A 159 10.05 40.24 19.07
CA GLN A 159 10.06 38.91 18.43
C GLN A 159 9.98 37.76 19.44
N ASP A 160 10.68 37.86 20.57
CA ASP A 160 10.67 36.88 21.67
C ASP A 160 9.31 36.82 22.39
N GLU A 161 8.63 37.95 22.57
CA GLU A 161 7.24 38.03 23.09
C GLU A 161 6.22 37.43 22.11
N LEU A 162 6.31 37.76 20.81
CA LEU A 162 5.48 37.13 19.78
C LEU A 162 5.74 35.62 19.68
N ALA A 163 6.98 35.16 19.82
CA ALA A 163 7.34 33.75 19.87
C ALA A 163 6.79 33.04 21.13
N ARG A 164 6.82 33.68 22.29
CA ARG A 164 6.16 33.17 23.51
C ARG A 164 4.67 33.00 23.27
N HIS A 165 3.95 34.04 22.86
CA HIS A 165 2.50 33.94 22.63
C HIS A 165 2.13 32.91 21.55
N ALA A 166 2.95 32.76 20.50
CA ALA A 166 2.78 31.70 19.50
C ALA A 166 2.96 30.29 20.10
N THR A 167 3.98 30.07 20.95
CA THR A 167 4.20 28.76 21.60
C THR A 167 3.16 28.47 22.69
N GLU A 168 2.73 29.48 23.46
CA GLU A 168 1.64 29.40 24.44
C GLU A 168 0.32 29.01 23.76
N SER A 169 -0.07 29.74 22.71
CA SER A 169 -1.27 29.48 21.91
C SER A 169 -1.25 28.07 21.30
N ARG A 170 -0.12 27.67 20.71
CA ARG A 170 0.09 26.30 20.19
C ARG A 170 -0.03 25.25 21.31
N SER A 171 0.53 25.50 22.50
CA SER A 171 0.41 24.58 23.63
C SER A 171 -1.04 24.45 24.14
N SER A 172 -1.80 25.55 24.12
CA SER A 172 -3.23 25.60 24.48
C SER A 172 -4.10 24.87 23.46
N ALA A 173 -3.79 24.99 22.16
CA ALA A 173 -4.45 24.23 21.11
C ALA A 173 -4.16 22.72 21.22
N LEU A 174 -2.89 22.33 21.39
CA LEU A 174 -2.50 20.93 21.57
C LEU A 174 -3.11 20.29 22.83
N LYS A 175 -3.20 21.03 23.94
CA LYS A 175 -3.88 20.57 25.17
C LYS A 175 -5.39 20.31 24.93
N ARG A 176 -6.06 21.17 24.17
CA ARG A 176 -7.49 20.98 23.80
C ARG A 176 -7.68 19.77 22.90
N LEU A 177 -6.87 19.63 21.84
CA LEU A 177 -6.91 18.45 20.96
C LEU A 177 -6.67 17.14 21.73
N ALA A 178 -5.71 17.11 22.67
CA ALA A 178 -5.48 15.94 23.53
C ALA A 178 -6.66 15.64 24.48
N GLN A 179 -7.37 16.66 24.97
CA GLN A 179 -8.60 16.50 25.76
C GLN A 179 -9.76 15.98 24.89
N GLU A 180 -9.88 16.43 23.65
CA GLU A 180 -10.88 15.96 22.69
C GLU A 180 -10.60 14.52 22.23
N GLU A 181 -9.33 14.15 22.00
CA GLU A 181 -8.93 12.76 21.73
C GLU A 181 -9.20 11.83 22.91
N THR A 182 -8.83 12.21 24.14
CA THR A 182 -9.08 11.36 25.32
C THR A 182 -10.58 11.22 25.60
N ARG A 183 -11.37 12.28 25.37
CA ARG A 183 -12.84 12.24 25.45
C ARG A 183 -13.46 11.31 24.40
N THR A 184 -13.11 11.47 23.12
CA THR A 184 -13.66 10.66 22.03
C THR A 184 -13.28 9.18 22.16
N ARG A 185 -12.05 8.87 22.60
CA ARG A 185 -11.64 7.50 22.97
C ARG A 185 -12.49 6.95 24.13
N ALA A 186 -12.72 7.73 25.19
CA ALA A 186 -13.56 7.29 26.32
C ALA A 186 -15.05 7.12 25.94
N GLU A 187 -15.56 7.88 24.97
CA GLU A 187 -16.91 7.70 24.41
C GLU A 187 -16.98 6.45 23.51
N LEU A 188 -15.94 6.16 22.70
CA LEU A 188 -15.80 4.91 21.94
C LEU A 188 -15.73 3.67 22.86
N ASP A 189 -14.90 3.68 23.90
CA ASP A 189 -14.77 2.60 24.88
C ASP A 189 -16.11 2.26 25.55
N ARG A 190 -16.93 3.28 25.83
CA ARG A 190 -18.28 3.11 26.39
C ARG A 190 -19.23 2.44 25.39
N LEU A 191 -19.19 2.86 24.12
CA LEU A 191 -20.01 2.27 23.06
C LEU A 191 -19.59 0.83 22.73
N GLN A 192 -18.29 0.52 22.77
CA GLN A 192 -17.78 -0.85 22.66
C GLN A 192 -18.28 -1.73 23.80
N LYS A 193 -18.12 -1.28 25.07
CA LYS A 193 -18.62 -2.02 26.25
C LYS A 193 -20.13 -2.25 26.19
N GLN A 194 -20.92 -1.27 25.74
CA GLN A 194 -22.37 -1.45 25.54
C GLN A 194 -22.71 -2.42 24.40
N ARG A 195 -21.93 -2.46 23.31
CA ARG A 195 -22.09 -3.46 22.25
C ARG A 195 -21.74 -4.86 22.73
N ASP A 196 -20.67 -5.02 23.50
CA ASP A 196 -20.24 -6.32 24.03
C ASP A 196 -21.19 -6.85 25.11
N GLN A 197 -21.72 -5.98 25.98
CA GLN A 197 -22.80 -6.33 26.92
C GLN A 197 -24.04 -6.84 26.16
N ARG A 198 -24.53 -6.09 25.18
CA ARG A 198 -25.67 -6.53 24.34
C ARG A 198 -25.39 -7.82 23.56
N ARG A 199 -24.14 -8.07 23.16
CA ARG A 199 -23.73 -9.33 22.54
C ARG A 199 -23.77 -10.49 23.53
N GLN A 200 -23.33 -10.27 24.76
CA GLN A 200 -23.37 -11.27 25.84
C GLN A 200 -24.82 -11.57 26.26
N GLU A 201 -25.66 -10.55 26.40
CA GLU A 201 -27.10 -10.67 26.65
C GLU A 201 -27.81 -11.49 25.56
N LEU A 202 -27.53 -11.20 24.28
CA LEU A 202 -28.07 -11.96 23.16
C LEU A 202 -27.57 -13.41 23.17
N VAL A 203 -26.27 -13.66 23.33
CA VAL A 203 -25.71 -15.02 23.39
C VAL A 203 -26.29 -15.83 24.55
N ALA A 204 -26.48 -15.24 25.73
CA ALA A 204 -27.14 -15.90 26.86
C ALA A 204 -28.60 -16.28 26.50
N SER A 205 -29.37 -15.35 25.93
CA SER A 205 -30.74 -15.60 25.48
C SER A 205 -30.84 -16.71 24.41
N LEU A 206 -29.85 -16.82 23.52
CA LEU A 206 -29.75 -17.92 22.55
C LEU A 206 -29.51 -19.26 23.26
N CYS A 207 -28.51 -19.35 24.14
CA CYS A 207 -28.22 -20.57 24.88
C CYS A 207 -29.38 -21.01 25.79
N ASP A 208 -30.10 -20.07 26.41
CA ASP A 208 -31.31 -20.35 27.20
C ASP A 208 -32.49 -20.87 26.35
N ALA A 209 -32.57 -20.47 25.08
CA ALA A 209 -33.56 -20.99 24.14
C ALA A 209 -33.18 -22.38 23.60
N GLU A 210 -31.90 -22.58 23.27
CA GLU A 210 -31.35 -23.88 22.83
C GLU A 210 -31.48 -24.94 23.94
N ALA A 211 -31.05 -24.62 25.17
CA ALA A 211 -31.17 -25.52 26.32
C ALA A 211 -32.63 -25.85 26.68
N HIS A 212 -33.56 -24.93 26.47
CA HIS A 212 -35.00 -25.19 26.67
C HIS A 212 -35.56 -26.14 25.59
N ALA A 213 -35.16 -25.94 24.33
CA ALA A 213 -35.54 -26.83 23.23
C ALA A 213 -34.99 -28.25 23.45
N ASP A 214 -33.72 -28.40 23.82
CA ASP A 214 -33.12 -29.70 24.15
C ASP A 214 -33.82 -30.39 25.33
N ALA A 215 -34.16 -29.63 26.38
CA ALA A 215 -34.93 -30.16 27.51
C ALA A 215 -36.34 -30.63 27.12
N LEU A 216 -37.00 -29.95 26.17
CA LEU A 216 -38.28 -30.42 25.61
C LEU A 216 -38.09 -31.67 24.75
N ILE A 217 -37.09 -31.71 23.86
CA ILE A 217 -36.77 -32.86 23.01
C ILE A 217 -36.45 -34.10 23.86
N ALA A 218 -35.70 -33.94 24.95
CA ALA A 218 -35.41 -35.01 25.90
C ALA A 218 -36.67 -35.54 26.59
N ARG A 219 -37.57 -34.66 27.03
CA ARG A 219 -38.86 -35.04 27.64
C ARG A 219 -39.79 -35.75 26.65
N LEU A 220 -39.89 -35.27 25.41
CA LEU A 220 -40.68 -35.91 24.36
C LEU A 220 -40.13 -37.30 24.05
N ARG A 221 -38.82 -37.43 23.81
CA ARG A 221 -38.16 -38.75 23.59
C ARG A 221 -38.35 -39.74 24.74
N GLN A 222 -38.27 -39.28 26.00
CA GLN A 222 -38.56 -40.14 27.16
C GLN A 222 -40.03 -40.61 27.18
N ARG A 223 -40.97 -39.72 26.83
CA ARG A 223 -42.40 -40.05 26.78
C ARG A 223 -42.73 -40.99 25.62
N ASP A 224 -42.13 -40.78 24.46
CA ASP A 224 -42.26 -41.65 23.28
C ASP A 224 -41.67 -43.04 23.55
N ALA A 225 -40.52 -43.14 24.21
CA ALA A 225 -39.92 -44.42 24.59
C ALA A 225 -40.80 -45.19 25.60
N ALA A 226 -41.33 -44.52 26.62
CA ALA A 226 -42.27 -45.12 27.57
C ALA A 226 -43.58 -45.56 26.89
N GLN A 227 -44.10 -44.75 25.95
CA GLN A 227 -45.32 -45.06 25.21
C GLN A 227 -45.11 -46.18 24.17
N ALA A 228 -43.93 -46.28 23.55
CA ALA A 228 -43.55 -47.40 22.70
C ALA A 228 -43.46 -48.71 23.50
N ALA A 229 -42.88 -48.69 24.71
CA ALA A 229 -42.86 -49.85 25.61
C ALA A 229 -44.29 -50.29 26.01
N HIS A 230 -45.16 -49.34 26.37
CA HIS A 230 -46.56 -49.63 26.70
C HIS A 230 -47.33 -50.26 25.53
N LEU A 231 -47.17 -49.72 24.32
CA LEU A 231 -47.81 -50.25 23.11
C LEU A 231 -47.28 -51.64 22.72
N LEU A 232 -45.99 -51.91 22.96
CA LEU A 232 -45.42 -53.25 22.77
C LEU A 232 -46.04 -54.25 23.76
N GLN A 233 -46.26 -53.83 25.00
CA GLN A 233 -46.85 -54.64 26.07
C GLN A 233 -48.37 -54.87 25.85
N GLU A 234 -49.10 -53.87 25.36
CA GLU A 234 -50.50 -54.01 24.91
C GLU A 234 -50.59 -55.00 23.73
N ALA A 235 -49.77 -54.86 22.69
CA ALA A 235 -49.77 -55.77 21.55
C ALA A 235 -49.40 -57.21 21.91
N GLN A 236 -48.44 -57.41 22.83
CA GLN A 236 -48.10 -58.74 23.37
C GLN A 236 -49.28 -59.35 24.13
N TRP A 237 -49.99 -58.55 24.93
CA TRP A 237 -51.19 -59.00 25.64
C TRP A 237 -52.34 -59.36 24.69
N GLU A 238 -52.56 -58.58 23.63
CA GLU A 238 -53.54 -58.90 22.58
C GLU A 238 -53.19 -60.19 21.81
N GLU A 239 -51.91 -60.40 21.48
CA GLU A 239 -51.45 -61.66 20.88
C GLU A 239 -51.67 -62.87 21.81
N ASP A 240 -51.31 -62.78 23.10
CA ASP A 240 -51.48 -63.90 24.03
C ASP A 240 -52.96 -64.16 24.39
N GLN A 241 -53.81 -63.13 24.43
CA GLN A 241 -55.27 -63.26 24.46
C GLN A 241 -55.78 -64.04 23.22
N MET A 242 -55.39 -63.63 22.01
CA MET A 242 -55.77 -64.32 20.77
C MET A 242 -55.28 -65.77 20.76
N ARG A 243 -54.03 -66.04 21.15
CA ARG A 243 -53.46 -67.39 21.28
C ARG A 243 -54.18 -68.23 22.34
N ALA A 244 -54.77 -67.64 23.38
CA ALA A 244 -55.60 -68.34 24.37
C ALA A 244 -57.00 -68.66 23.80
N LEU A 245 -57.65 -67.69 23.14
CA LEU A 245 -58.95 -67.87 22.51
C LEU A 245 -58.91 -68.93 21.39
N TYR A 246 -57.89 -68.91 20.52
CA TYR A 246 -57.72 -69.95 19.49
C TYR A 246 -57.48 -71.34 20.08
N ARG A 247 -56.77 -71.47 21.22
CA ARG A 247 -56.64 -72.75 21.93
C ARG A 247 -57.99 -73.26 22.40
N HIS A 248 -58.77 -72.45 23.12
CA HIS A 248 -60.08 -72.87 23.61
C HIS A 248 -61.11 -73.12 22.48
N ALA A 249 -61.03 -72.37 21.38
CA ALA A 249 -61.84 -72.65 20.18
C ALA A 249 -61.46 -73.99 19.54
N GLY A 250 -60.16 -74.29 19.42
CA GLY A 250 -59.67 -75.59 18.94
C GLY A 250 -60.04 -76.75 19.86
N GLU A 251 -59.97 -76.56 21.18
CA GLU A 251 -60.42 -77.53 22.18
C GLU A 251 -61.92 -77.78 22.11
N ARG A 252 -62.75 -76.73 21.96
CA ARG A 252 -64.20 -76.86 21.72
C ARG A 252 -64.48 -77.64 20.44
N LEU A 253 -63.87 -77.25 19.32
CA LEU A 253 -64.07 -77.94 18.04
C LEU A 253 -63.60 -79.41 18.12
N SER A 254 -62.53 -79.69 18.86
CA SER A 254 -62.06 -81.06 19.13
C SER A 254 -63.06 -81.86 19.97
N ARG A 255 -63.66 -81.28 21.02
CA ARG A 255 -64.74 -81.91 21.80
C ARG A 255 -65.98 -82.16 20.95
N GLU A 256 -66.49 -81.14 20.27
CA GLU A 256 -67.67 -81.25 19.42
C GLU A 256 -67.47 -82.27 18.28
N ASN A 257 -66.26 -82.36 17.71
CA ASN A 257 -65.96 -83.38 16.70
C ASN A 257 -65.85 -84.79 17.29
N ARG A 258 -65.28 -84.95 18.51
CA ARG A 258 -65.31 -86.24 19.23
C ARG A 258 -66.74 -86.67 19.54
N GLU A 259 -67.59 -85.75 20.00
CA GLU A 259 -69.01 -86.01 20.25
C GLU A 259 -69.77 -86.35 18.96
N LYS A 260 -69.55 -85.61 17.87
CA LYS A 260 -70.12 -85.93 16.54
C LYS A 260 -69.68 -87.32 16.05
N VAL A 261 -68.43 -87.71 16.26
CA VAL A 261 -67.92 -89.06 15.94
C VAL A 261 -68.56 -90.13 16.83
N ILE A 262 -68.61 -89.94 18.15
CA ILE A 262 -69.24 -90.87 19.09
C ILE A 262 -70.74 -91.05 18.77
N ASN A 263 -71.46 -89.95 18.55
CA ASN A 263 -72.88 -89.97 18.18
C ASN A 263 -73.11 -90.62 16.81
N SER A 264 -72.20 -90.42 15.84
CA SER A 264 -72.24 -91.10 14.54
C SER A 264 -71.98 -92.60 14.67
N MET A 265 -70.99 -93.02 15.47
CA MET A 265 -70.73 -94.43 15.77
C MET A 265 -71.92 -95.08 16.50
N GLN A 266 -72.52 -94.40 17.48
CA GLN A 266 -73.70 -94.87 18.18
C GLN A 266 -74.92 -94.94 17.27
N ALA A 267 -75.09 -93.97 16.36
CA ALA A 267 -76.13 -93.99 15.33
C ALA A 267 -75.92 -95.14 14.33
N MET A 268 -74.68 -95.44 13.92
CA MET A 268 -74.33 -96.59 13.07
C MET A 268 -74.58 -97.93 13.76
N LEU A 269 -74.27 -98.05 15.06
CA LEU A 269 -74.58 -99.23 15.86
C LEU A 269 -76.10 -99.41 16.06
N LEU A 270 -76.83 -98.33 16.37
CA LEU A 270 -78.29 -98.36 16.47
C LEU A 270 -78.95 -98.59 15.11
N ALA A 271 -78.35 -98.13 14.01
CA ALA A 271 -78.81 -98.40 12.66
C ALA A 271 -78.60 -99.87 12.28
N SER A 272 -77.42 -100.45 12.53
CA SER A 272 -77.17 -101.87 12.25
C SER A 272 -78.03 -102.78 13.12
N GLU A 273 -78.19 -102.45 14.41
CA GLU A 273 -79.10 -103.15 15.31
C GLU A 273 -80.57 -103.03 14.85
N LYS A 274 -80.99 -101.83 14.39
CA LYS A 274 -82.30 -101.65 13.75
C LYS A 274 -82.43 -102.46 12.46
N THR A 275 -81.43 -102.53 11.58
CA THR A 275 -81.49 -103.32 10.34
C THR A 275 -81.56 -104.82 10.64
N LEU A 276 -80.83 -105.30 11.66
CA LEU A 276 -80.94 -106.67 12.16
C LEU A 276 -82.33 -106.96 12.77
N LYS A 277 -82.88 -106.03 13.56
CA LYS A 277 -84.24 -106.11 14.10
C LYS A 277 -85.31 -106.04 13.01
N HIS A 278 -85.16 -105.20 11.99
CA HIS A 278 -86.07 -105.13 10.83
C HIS A 278 -85.95 -106.39 9.95
N SER A 279 -84.76 -106.97 9.78
CA SER A 279 -84.60 -108.26 9.10
C SER A 279 -85.28 -109.42 9.87
N ARG A 280 -85.18 -109.43 11.21
CA ARG A 280 -85.92 -110.36 12.08
C ARG A 280 -87.43 -110.13 12.08
N ASN A 281 -87.88 -108.87 12.10
CA ASN A 281 -89.29 -108.51 12.25
C ASN A 281 -90.04 -108.49 10.92
N SER A 282 -89.42 -108.14 9.80
CA SER A 282 -89.98 -108.31 8.45
C SER A 282 -90.29 -109.80 8.18
N LYS A 283 -89.42 -110.70 8.65
CA LYS A 283 -89.64 -112.16 8.65
C LYS A 283 -90.69 -112.67 9.67
N LYS A 284 -91.31 -111.79 10.48
CA LYS A 284 -92.31 -112.16 11.51
C LYS A 284 -93.57 -111.30 11.53
N GLY A 285 -93.63 -110.19 10.78
CA GLY A 285 -94.51 -109.07 11.08
C GLY A 285 -94.99 -108.29 9.86
N SER A 286 -95.28 -108.98 8.76
CA SER A 286 -96.10 -108.39 7.68
C SER A 286 -97.57 -108.37 8.10
N ARG A 287 -97.99 -107.33 8.86
CA ARG A 287 -99.34 -106.72 8.83
C ARG A 287 -99.53 -105.59 9.86
N LEU A 288 -100.32 -104.61 9.44
CA LEU A 288 -101.08 -103.61 10.20
C LEU A 288 -100.35 -102.40 10.85
N ASN A 289 -101.15 -101.34 10.99
CA ASN A 289 -100.94 -100.06 11.68
C ASN A 289 -99.95 -99.08 11.03
N ALA A 290 -100.47 -98.28 10.09
CA ALA A 290 -99.86 -97.05 9.59
C ALA A 290 -100.31 -95.82 10.41
N ASP A 291 -101.60 -95.67 10.65
CA ASP A 291 -102.23 -94.36 10.91
C ASP A 291 -101.95 -93.82 12.32
N ALA A 292 -101.92 -94.69 13.33
CA ALA A 292 -101.60 -94.33 14.71
C ALA A 292 -100.18 -93.75 14.90
N LYS A 293 -99.29 -93.86 13.90
CA LYS A 293 -97.95 -93.27 13.93
C LYS A 293 -97.94 -91.79 13.52
N SER A 294 -98.98 -91.30 12.84
CA SER A 294 -99.01 -89.92 12.32
C SER A 294 -99.13 -88.90 13.46
N GLU A 295 -100.11 -89.06 14.36
CA GLU A 295 -100.30 -88.08 15.44
C GLU A 295 -99.12 -87.98 16.41
N ASP A 296 -98.45 -89.11 16.72
CA ASP A 296 -97.29 -89.09 17.60
C ASP A 296 -96.04 -88.55 16.89
N ALA A 297 -95.92 -88.74 15.57
CA ALA A 297 -94.93 -88.05 14.76
C ALA A 297 -95.19 -86.53 14.75
N ASP A 298 -96.44 -86.09 14.60
CA ASP A 298 -96.81 -84.66 14.63
C ASP A 298 -96.62 -84.04 16.03
N ARG A 299 -96.96 -84.77 17.10
CA ARG A 299 -96.67 -84.34 18.49
C ARG A 299 -95.16 -84.24 18.74
N ALA A 300 -94.37 -85.18 18.23
CA ALA A 300 -92.91 -85.10 18.31
C ALA A 300 -92.34 -83.95 17.48
N LEU A 301 -92.84 -83.73 16.25
CA LEU A 301 -92.43 -82.65 15.36
C LEU A 301 -92.71 -81.28 15.99
N ARG A 302 -93.90 -81.07 16.57
CA ARG A 302 -94.24 -79.83 17.29
C ARG A 302 -93.31 -79.57 18.48
N ARG A 303 -92.90 -80.61 19.23
CA ARG A 303 -91.90 -80.47 20.31
C ARG A 303 -90.51 -80.12 19.77
N VAL A 304 -90.06 -80.73 18.68
CA VAL A 304 -88.78 -80.41 18.03
C VAL A 304 -88.75 -78.98 17.49
N LEU A 305 -89.87 -78.49 16.94
CA LEU A 305 -90.02 -77.11 16.49
C LEU A 305 -90.03 -76.11 17.65
N ALA A 306 -90.76 -76.42 18.74
CA ALA A 306 -90.78 -75.59 19.94
C ALA A 306 -89.40 -75.50 20.61
N ASN A 307 -88.69 -76.63 20.75
CA ASN A 307 -87.31 -76.63 21.25
C ASN A 307 -86.39 -75.81 20.35
N ARG A 308 -86.45 -75.99 19.02
CA ARG A 308 -85.68 -75.13 18.09
C ARG A 308 -85.99 -73.64 18.24
N GLN A 309 -87.25 -73.27 18.45
CA GLN A 309 -87.62 -71.87 18.69
C GLN A 309 -87.02 -71.34 20.01
N ALA A 310 -86.99 -72.16 21.07
CA ALA A 310 -86.31 -71.80 22.31
C ALA A 310 -84.77 -71.69 22.14
N ASP A 311 -84.14 -72.66 21.46
CA ASP A 311 -82.70 -72.65 21.17
C ASP A 311 -82.32 -71.41 20.34
N HIS A 312 -83.10 -71.08 19.30
CA HIS A 312 -82.92 -69.88 18.48
C HIS A 312 -83.12 -68.59 19.31
N ALA A 313 -84.07 -68.55 20.24
CA ALA A 313 -84.28 -67.40 21.11
C ALA A 313 -83.13 -67.19 22.11
N VAL A 314 -82.57 -68.27 22.66
CA VAL A 314 -81.38 -68.22 23.52
C VAL A 314 -80.15 -67.74 22.73
N LEU A 315 -79.94 -68.25 21.52
CA LEU A 315 -78.85 -67.79 20.64
C LEU A 315 -79.01 -66.32 20.25
N ALA A 316 -80.23 -65.87 19.90
CA ALA A 316 -80.50 -64.46 19.59
C ALA A 316 -80.24 -63.54 20.80
N ALA A 317 -80.61 -63.97 22.01
CA ALA A 317 -80.32 -63.23 23.24
C ALA A 317 -78.80 -63.16 23.55
N GLN A 318 -78.06 -64.25 23.29
CA GLN A 318 -76.59 -64.26 23.42
C GLN A 318 -75.93 -63.30 22.43
N VAL A 319 -76.30 -63.36 21.15
CA VAL A 319 -75.79 -62.45 20.11
C VAL A 319 -76.09 -60.98 20.43
N ALA A 320 -77.28 -60.66 20.93
CA ALA A 320 -77.62 -59.29 21.34
C ALA A 320 -76.74 -58.77 22.49
N VAL A 321 -76.41 -59.62 23.47
CA VAL A 321 -75.51 -59.27 24.59
C VAL A 321 -74.05 -59.18 24.15
N GLU A 322 -73.63 -59.97 23.15
CA GLU A 322 -72.32 -59.82 22.52
C GLU A 322 -72.24 -58.52 21.70
N GLU A 323 -73.31 -58.14 21.00
CA GLU A 323 -73.38 -56.91 20.21
C GLU A 323 -73.30 -55.64 21.08
N THR A 324 -73.92 -55.62 22.28
CA THR A 324 -73.76 -54.49 23.21
C THR A 324 -72.33 -54.40 23.75
N ARG A 325 -71.74 -55.53 24.15
CA ARG A 325 -70.34 -55.58 24.63
C ARG A 325 -69.34 -55.18 23.56
N GLN A 326 -69.58 -55.53 22.29
CA GLN A 326 -68.75 -55.10 21.17
C GLN A 326 -68.83 -53.58 20.95
N LYS A 327 -70.01 -52.96 21.14
CA LYS A 327 -70.17 -51.49 21.08
C LYS A 327 -69.46 -50.80 22.24
N GLU A 328 -69.66 -51.27 23.47
CA GLU A 328 -68.97 -50.76 24.67
C GLU A 328 -67.43 -50.84 24.52
N ALA A 329 -66.92 -51.98 24.03
CA ALA A 329 -65.49 -52.14 23.76
C ALA A 329 -64.99 -51.20 22.64
N PHE A 330 -65.75 -51.05 21.55
CA PHE A 330 -65.40 -50.14 20.46
C PHE A 330 -65.39 -48.68 20.91
N GLU A 331 -66.37 -48.24 21.71
CA GLU A 331 -66.42 -46.90 22.28
C GLU A 331 -65.21 -46.64 23.21
N CYS A 332 -64.83 -47.62 24.03
CA CYS A 332 -63.64 -47.54 24.87
C CYS A 332 -62.34 -47.40 24.04
N PHE A 333 -62.17 -48.22 23.00
CA PHE A 333 -61.04 -48.10 22.06
C PHE A 333 -61.03 -46.75 21.33
N GLN A 334 -62.20 -46.24 20.91
CA GLN A 334 -62.33 -44.96 20.25
C GLN A 334 -61.89 -43.80 21.18
N GLN A 335 -62.35 -43.80 22.43
CA GLN A 335 -61.91 -42.83 23.45
C GLN A 335 -60.39 -42.90 23.69
N GLN A 336 -59.81 -44.10 23.79
CA GLN A 336 -58.36 -44.29 23.96
C GLN A 336 -57.57 -43.73 22.76
N ARG A 337 -58.07 -43.91 21.53
CA ARG A 337 -57.50 -43.34 20.30
C ARG A 337 -57.63 -41.82 20.24
N ASP A 338 -58.76 -41.24 20.64
CA ASP A 338 -58.94 -39.79 20.67
C ASP A 338 -58.09 -39.12 21.77
N LEU A 339 -57.94 -39.73 22.95
CA LEU A 339 -56.99 -39.29 23.98
C LEU A 339 -55.51 -39.40 23.52
N ARG A 340 -55.20 -40.30 22.58
CA ARG A 340 -53.87 -40.35 21.93
C ARG A 340 -53.73 -39.25 20.87
N ARG A 341 -54.77 -38.99 20.08
CA ARG A 341 -54.81 -37.93 19.06
C ARG A 341 -54.71 -36.54 19.67
N GLN A 342 -55.42 -36.29 20.77
CA GLN A 342 -55.34 -35.04 21.55
C GLN A 342 -53.94 -34.80 22.11
N ARG A 343 -53.27 -35.85 22.62
CA ARG A 343 -51.87 -35.76 23.07
C ARG A 343 -50.93 -35.38 21.93
N ILE A 344 -50.99 -36.06 20.78
CA ILE A 344 -50.17 -35.74 19.60
C ILE A 344 -50.39 -34.28 19.15
N VAL A 345 -51.63 -33.79 19.13
CA VAL A 345 -51.93 -32.37 18.81
C VAL A 345 -51.36 -31.41 19.86
N GLY A 346 -51.33 -31.80 21.14
CA GLY A 346 -50.67 -31.04 22.21
C GLY A 346 -49.14 -30.98 22.05
N ASP A 347 -48.52 -32.10 21.70
CA ASP A 347 -47.07 -32.18 21.50
C ASP A 347 -46.64 -31.39 20.25
N ILE A 348 -47.41 -31.46 19.16
CA ILE A 348 -47.20 -30.63 17.96
C ILE A 348 -47.24 -29.14 18.33
N ARG A 349 -48.22 -28.69 19.12
CA ARG A 349 -48.31 -27.29 19.56
C ARG A 349 -47.11 -26.84 20.40
N LEU A 350 -46.57 -27.71 21.24
CA LEU A 350 -45.35 -27.42 22.01
C LEU A 350 -44.14 -27.26 21.08
N VAL A 351 -44.00 -28.13 20.07
CA VAL A 351 -42.94 -28.02 19.05
C VAL A 351 -43.13 -26.76 18.20
N GLU A 352 -44.37 -26.40 17.82
CA GLU A 352 -44.68 -25.15 17.12
C GLU A 352 -44.33 -23.89 17.94
N GLU A 353 -44.49 -23.94 19.27
CA GLU A 353 -44.16 -22.82 20.17
C GLU A 353 -42.63 -22.62 20.27
N GLU A 354 -41.86 -23.69 20.49
CA GLU A 354 -40.41 -23.61 20.54
C GLU A 354 -39.79 -23.32 19.16
N LEU A 355 -40.32 -23.85 18.06
CA LEU A 355 -39.89 -23.45 16.71
C LEU A 355 -40.14 -21.96 16.46
N ARG A 356 -41.27 -21.40 16.93
CA ARG A 356 -41.52 -19.94 16.87
C ARG A 356 -40.54 -19.15 17.74
N ARG A 357 -40.11 -19.68 18.88
CA ARG A 357 -39.09 -19.08 19.74
C ARG A 357 -37.70 -19.10 19.09
N LEU A 358 -37.25 -20.26 18.62
CA LEU A 358 -35.98 -20.43 17.91
C LEU A 358 -35.93 -19.61 16.60
N THR A 359 -37.03 -19.50 15.86
CA THR A 359 -37.09 -18.65 14.65
C THR A 359 -36.88 -17.17 14.98
N ARG A 360 -37.39 -16.67 16.12
CA ARG A 360 -37.14 -15.30 16.59
C ARG A 360 -35.68 -15.11 17.01
N ALA A 361 -35.15 -16.05 17.77
CA ALA A 361 -33.74 -16.11 18.18
C ALA A 361 -32.78 -16.06 16.98
N GLU A 362 -33.03 -16.86 15.93
CA GLU A 362 -32.29 -16.80 14.67
C GLU A 362 -32.42 -15.44 13.97
N GLN A 363 -33.61 -14.85 13.91
CA GLN A 363 -33.80 -13.54 13.28
C GLN A 363 -33.04 -12.44 14.03
N GLU A 364 -32.97 -12.51 15.35
CA GLU A 364 -32.18 -11.58 16.17
C GLU A 364 -30.67 -11.80 15.99
N ARG A 365 -30.22 -13.07 15.92
CA ARG A 365 -28.83 -13.40 15.58
C ARG A 365 -28.42 -12.88 14.20
N ARG A 366 -29.20 -13.15 13.16
CA ARG A 366 -28.96 -12.67 11.78
C ARG A 366 -29.02 -11.14 11.68
N ARG A 367 -29.89 -10.47 12.45
CA ARG A 367 -29.91 -9.01 12.56
C ARG A 367 -28.63 -8.47 13.21
N PHE A 368 -28.13 -9.11 14.26
CA PHE A 368 -26.88 -8.70 14.92
C PHE A 368 -25.65 -8.97 14.03
N GLU A 369 -25.57 -10.13 13.40
CA GLU A 369 -24.55 -10.48 12.39
C GLU A 369 -24.54 -9.45 11.25
N GLY A 370 -25.71 -9.18 10.66
CA GLY A 370 -25.86 -8.19 9.59
C GLY A 370 -25.50 -6.76 10.01
N ALA A 371 -25.89 -6.33 11.22
CA ALA A 371 -25.52 -5.03 11.76
C ALA A 371 -24.00 -4.92 12.04
N SER A 372 -23.37 -6.00 12.52
CA SER A 372 -21.93 -6.04 12.76
C SER A 372 -21.13 -6.06 11.46
N ALA A 373 -21.59 -6.79 10.44
CA ALA A 373 -21.02 -6.77 9.09
C ALA A 373 -21.17 -5.37 8.45
N ALA A 374 -22.35 -4.77 8.52
CA ALA A 374 -22.61 -3.41 8.01
C ALA A 374 -21.71 -2.36 8.70
N ALA A 375 -21.49 -2.48 10.00
CA ALA A 375 -20.56 -1.62 10.74
C ALA A 375 -19.10 -1.79 10.25
N CYS A 376 -18.63 -3.03 10.07
CA CYS A 376 -17.30 -3.33 9.52
C CYS A 376 -17.13 -2.77 8.09
N PHE A 377 -18.15 -2.88 7.23
CA PHE A 377 -18.13 -2.26 5.91
C PHE A 377 -18.14 -0.73 5.96
N ALA A 378 -18.83 -0.11 6.93
CA ALA A 378 -18.79 1.34 7.12
C ALA A 378 -17.42 1.82 7.60
N GLU A 379 -16.78 1.09 8.51
CA GLU A 379 -15.42 1.34 8.99
C GLU A 379 -14.38 1.24 7.86
N ARG A 380 -14.39 0.13 7.11
CA ARG A 380 -13.53 -0.05 5.92
C ARG A 380 -13.75 1.02 4.85
N ARG A 381 -14.99 1.51 4.66
CA ARG A 381 -15.28 2.62 3.74
C ARG A 381 -14.69 3.94 4.24
N SER A 382 -14.76 4.23 5.54
CA SER A 382 -14.11 5.41 6.13
C SER A 382 -12.59 5.36 5.98
N ASP A 383 -11.98 4.18 6.13
CA ASP A 383 -10.53 3.99 5.89
C ASP A 383 -10.14 4.20 4.43
N LEU A 384 -10.91 3.66 3.48
CA LEU A 384 -10.66 3.86 2.05
C LEU A 384 -10.84 5.34 1.64
N VAL A 385 -11.81 6.05 2.21
CA VAL A 385 -11.99 7.50 2.00
C VAL A 385 -10.82 8.29 2.59
N ARG A 386 -10.34 7.92 3.78
CA ARG A 386 -9.16 8.52 4.43
C ARG A 386 -7.87 8.31 3.61
N LEU A 387 -7.68 7.12 3.06
CA LEU A 387 -6.56 6.80 2.16
C LEU A 387 -6.67 7.57 0.83
N LEU A 388 -7.86 7.67 0.25
CA LEU A 388 -8.10 8.49 -0.96
C LEU A 388 -7.77 9.96 -0.73
N ALA A 389 -8.20 10.54 0.40
CA ALA A 389 -7.91 11.94 0.74
C ALA A 389 -6.41 12.20 0.89
N GLU A 390 -5.67 11.30 1.54
CA GLU A 390 -4.21 11.42 1.69
C GLU A 390 -3.48 11.22 0.33
N LEU A 391 -3.96 10.30 -0.52
CA LEU A 391 -3.44 10.14 -1.89
C LEU A 391 -3.72 11.36 -2.79
N GLN A 392 -4.90 11.98 -2.68
CA GLN A 392 -5.21 13.25 -3.38
C GLN A 392 -4.27 14.36 -2.91
N LYS A 393 -4.08 14.51 -1.60
CA LYS A 393 -3.15 15.49 -1.01
C LYS A 393 -1.70 15.26 -1.42
N GLN A 394 -1.25 14.00 -1.54
CA GLN A 394 0.08 13.67 -2.06
C GLN A 394 0.21 13.98 -3.57
N LYS A 395 -0.85 13.77 -4.36
CA LYS A 395 -0.92 14.19 -5.77
C LYS A 395 -0.86 15.71 -5.91
N GLU A 396 -1.62 16.45 -5.12
CA GLU A 396 -1.62 17.92 -5.09
C GLU A 396 -0.25 18.49 -4.68
N LEU A 397 0.37 17.91 -3.65
CA LEU A 397 1.73 18.26 -3.26
C LEU A 397 2.71 18.03 -4.42
N ARG A 398 2.67 16.86 -5.07
CA ARG A 398 3.56 16.54 -6.19
C ARG A 398 3.31 17.42 -7.42
N GLU A 399 2.06 17.79 -7.71
CA GLU A 399 1.76 18.78 -8.73
C GLU A 399 2.33 20.15 -8.38
N SER A 400 2.27 20.58 -7.12
CA SER A 400 2.87 21.85 -6.69
C SER A 400 4.41 21.85 -6.81
N GLU A 401 5.08 20.75 -6.47
CA GLU A 401 6.53 20.57 -6.68
C GLU A 401 6.90 20.66 -8.15
N LEU A 402 6.13 19.99 -9.03
CA LEU A 402 6.38 19.98 -10.47
C LEU A 402 6.13 21.36 -11.09
N ARG A 403 5.09 22.10 -10.66
CA ARG A 403 4.85 23.48 -11.09
C ARG A 403 5.97 24.42 -10.63
N SER A 404 6.45 24.29 -9.39
CA SER A 404 7.60 25.07 -8.90
C SER A 404 8.87 24.81 -9.73
N ARG A 405 9.15 23.54 -10.06
CA ARG A 405 10.28 23.18 -10.92
C ARG A 405 10.15 23.66 -12.35
N LEU A 406 8.94 23.71 -12.91
CA LEU A 406 8.70 24.29 -14.23
C LEU A 406 9.00 25.79 -14.22
N VAL A 407 8.53 26.53 -13.22
CA VAL A 407 8.85 27.96 -13.06
C VAL A 407 10.36 28.18 -12.89
N GLU A 408 11.06 27.39 -12.07
CA GLU A 408 12.52 27.45 -11.97
C GLU A 408 13.23 27.19 -13.30
N LEU A 409 12.73 26.27 -14.13
CA LEU A 409 13.28 25.95 -15.44
C LEU A 409 12.98 27.03 -16.48
N GLU A 410 11.78 27.63 -16.44
CA GLU A 410 11.40 28.76 -17.28
C GLU A 410 12.24 30.00 -16.95
N GLU A 411 12.47 30.31 -15.68
CA GLU A 411 13.39 31.39 -15.29
C GLU A 411 14.84 31.10 -15.69
N ARG A 412 15.32 29.85 -15.57
CA ARG A 412 16.67 29.46 -16.03
C ARG A 412 16.77 29.65 -17.54
N LYS A 413 15.82 29.13 -18.31
CA LYS A 413 15.73 29.31 -19.76
C LYS A 413 15.66 30.78 -20.16
N ALA A 414 14.94 31.63 -19.42
CA ALA A 414 14.89 33.07 -19.66
C ALA A 414 16.25 33.75 -19.41
N ARG A 415 16.97 33.37 -18.34
CA ARG A 415 18.35 33.82 -18.06
C ARG A 415 19.31 33.36 -19.17
N ASP A 416 19.27 32.07 -19.51
CA ASP A 416 20.09 31.46 -20.57
C ASP A 416 19.80 32.09 -21.95
N GLU A 417 18.55 32.45 -22.25
CA GLU A 417 18.16 33.20 -23.45
C GLU A 417 18.69 34.64 -23.43
N THR A 418 18.60 35.35 -22.29
CA THR A 418 19.19 36.71 -22.20
C THR A 418 20.71 36.68 -22.34
N ASP A 419 21.40 35.71 -21.75
CA ASP A 419 22.86 35.53 -21.88
C ASP A 419 23.23 35.10 -23.30
N TYR A 420 22.44 34.22 -23.95
CA TYR A 420 22.61 33.90 -25.36
C TYR A 420 22.50 35.15 -26.24
N TRP A 421 21.46 35.97 -26.06
CA TRP A 421 21.31 37.20 -26.84
C TRP A 421 22.41 38.22 -26.53
N LEU A 422 22.87 38.34 -25.28
CA LEU A 422 24.03 39.17 -24.93
C LEU A 422 25.29 38.70 -25.66
N VAL A 423 25.60 37.40 -25.60
CA VAL A 423 26.78 36.80 -26.24
C VAL A 423 26.70 36.93 -27.77
N GLN A 424 25.53 36.77 -28.38
CA GLN A 424 25.37 36.98 -29.83
C GLN A 424 25.47 38.46 -30.21
N TYR A 425 24.92 39.39 -29.41
CA TYR A 425 25.02 40.84 -29.64
C TYR A 425 26.47 41.32 -29.50
N GLN A 426 27.19 40.86 -28.47
CA GLN A 426 28.61 41.12 -28.27
C GLN A 426 29.44 40.57 -29.45
N ARG A 427 29.20 39.32 -29.87
CA ARG A 427 29.79 38.75 -31.09
C ARG A 427 29.40 39.51 -32.37
N LEU A 428 28.28 40.23 -32.39
CA LEU A 428 27.87 41.06 -33.54
C LEU A 428 28.67 42.36 -33.57
N MET A 429 28.88 42.99 -32.42
CA MET A 429 29.69 44.20 -32.25
C MET A 429 31.19 43.94 -32.48
N GLU A 430 31.68 42.77 -32.08
CA GLU A 430 33.05 42.31 -32.32
C GLU A 430 33.28 41.87 -33.79
N LYS A 431 32.22 41.53 -34.53
CA LYS A 431 32.29 41.21 -35.96
C LYS A 431 32.37 42.49 -36.81
N LYS A 432 33.62 42.89 -37.09
CA LYS A 432 33.99 43.90 -38.10
C LYS A 432 33.15 43.72 -39.39
N PRO A 433 32.49 44.77 -39.91
CA PRO A 433 31.38 44.61 -40.85
C PRO A 433 31.78 43.96 -42.18
N PRO A 434 30.95 43.04 -42.74
CA PRO A 434 31.34 42.12 -43.81
C PRO A 434 31.47 42.74 -45.22
N ARG A 435 31.46 44.08 -45.35
CA ARG A 435 31.79 44.79 -46.61
C ARG A 435 33.29 45.08 -46.79
N LEU A 436 34.15 44.51 -45.94
CA LEU A 436 35.61 44.69 -45.96
C LEU A 436 36.39 43.36 -46.04
N LEU A 437 35.72 42.23 -46.34
CA LEU A 437 36.32 40.88 -46.29
C LEU A 437 35.86 39.93 -47.42
N LYS A 438 35.12 40.39 -48.44
CA LYS A 438 34.59 39.54 -49.54
C LYS A 438 34.45 40.27 -50.89
N GLU A 439 35.53 40.88 -51.37
CA GLU A 439 35.71 41.18 -52.81
C GLU A 439 37.17 40.87 -53.20
N ALA A 440 37.54 39.59 -53.11
CA ALA A 440 38.83 39.10 -53.56
C ALA A 440 38.88 39.11 -55.08
N PHE A 441 39.25 40.26 -55.65
CA PHE A 441 39.36 40.50 -57.08
C PHE A 441 40.81 40.89 -57.42
N VAL A 442 41.66 39.87 -57.43
CA VAL A 442 43.03 39.89 -57.95
C VAL A 442 43.02 39.05 -59.22
N ASP A 443 43.51 39.59 -60.33
CA ASP A 443 43.63 38.82 -61.58
C ASP A 443 44.59 37.63 -61.35
N ASP A 444 44.26 36.44 -61.86
CA ASP A 444 45.06 35.23 -61.61
C ASP A 444 46.53 35.39 -62.07
N ASP A 445 46.76 36.12 -63.17
CA ASP A 445 48.09 36.51 -63.65
C ASP A 445 48.93 37.26 -62.59
N VAL A 446 48.31 38.13 -61.78
CA VAL A 446 48.99 38.88 -60.71
C VAL A 446 49.39 37.92 -59.59
N TYR A 447 48.53 36.96 -59.26
CA TYR A 447 48.84 35.92 -58.28
C TYR A 447 49.94 34.98 -58.78
N GLN A 448 49.92 34.58 -60.06
CA GLN A 448 50.99 33.80 -60.69
C GLN A 448 52.34 34.53 -60.68
N VAL A 449 52.38 35.83 -60.99
CA VAL A 449 53.61 36.64 -60.93
C VAL A 449 54.17 36.74 -59.51
N LEU A 450 53.32 36.92 -58.51
CA LEU A 450 53.75 36.97 -57.10
C LEU A 450 54.24 35.61 -56.59
N ALA A 451 53.56 34.52 -56.95
CA ALA A 451 53.99 33.16 -56.61
C ALA A 451 55.32 32.79 -57.30
N ALA A 452 55.51 33.16 -58.58
CA ALA A 452 56.76 32.93 -59.31
C ALA A 452 57.94 33.81 -58.83
N ALA A 453 57.66 34.83 -58.01
CA ALA A 453 58.65 35.70 -57.36
C ALA A 453 58.88 35.35 -55.87
N ASP A 454 58.24 34.29 -55.35
CA ASP A 454 58.24 33.90 -53.93
C ASP A 454 57.80 35.05 -52.99
N ALA A 455 56.77 35.79 -53.44
CA ALA A 455 56.31 37.06 -52.85
C ALA A 455 54.81 37.04 -52.48
N SER A 456 54.22 35.85 -52.31
CA SER A 456 52.78 35.65 -52.06
C SER A 456 52.24 36.37 -50.83
N ASP A 457 53.07 36.59 -49.79
CA ASP A 457 52.69 37.31 -48.56
C ASP A 457 52.21 38.75 -48.84
N TYR A 458 52.65 39.36 -49.94
CA TYR A 458 52.25 40.72 -50.33
C TYR A 458 50.91 40.78 -51.08
N ALA A 459 50.28 39.64 -51.43
CA ALA A 459 49.08 39.61 -52.26
C ALA A 459 47.93 40.48 -51.72
N ALA A 460 47.73 40.51 -50.40
CA ALA A 460 46.72 41.35 -49.74
C ALA A 460 46.92 42.87 -49.99
N ASN A 461 48.16 43.32 -50.22
CA ASN A 461 48.44 44.71 -50.54
C ASN A 461 48.11 45.03 -52.02
N PHE A 462 48.38 44.08 -52.94
CA PHE A 462 47.98 44.22 -54.35
C PHE A 462 46.45 44.17 -54.52
N GLU A 463 45.77 43.33 -53.72
CA GLU A 463 44.31 43.27 -53.58
C GLU A 463 43.74 44.61 -53.07
N TYR A 464 44.28 45.14 -51.97
CA TYR A 464 43.85 46.43 -51.40
C TYR A 464 43.94 47.59 -52.40
N HIS A 465 44.97 47.59 -53.25
CA HIS A 465 45.17 48.62 -54.27
C HIS A 465 44.50 48.34 -55.64
N ARG A 466 43.78 47.21 -55.79
CA ARG A 466 43.10 46.77 -57.02
C ARG A 466 43.96 46.91 -58.28
N ILE A 467 45.10 46.23 -58.26
CA ILE A 467 46.08 46.28 -59.35
C ILE A 467 45.82 45.14 -60.33
N THR A 468 45.49 45.49 -61.57
CA THR A 468 45.31 44.53 -62.67
C THR A 468 46.64 44.13 -63.32
N SER A 469 46.64 43.00 -64.03
CA SER A 469 47.84 42.44 -64.69
C SER A 469 48.52 43.42 -65.66
N ASP A 470 47.75 44.07 -66.55
CA ASP A 470 48.22 45.13 -67.46
C ASP A 470 48.93 46.27 -66.72
N ARG A 471 48.43 46.65 -65.55
CA ARG A 471 48.99 47.74 -64.75
C ARG A 471 50.29 47.31 -64.05
N LEU A 472 50.34 46.08 -63.54
CA LEU A 472 51.53 45.50 -62.93
C LEU A 472 52.73 45.48 -63.91
N LEU A 473 52.47 45.20 -65.20
CA LEU A 473 53.49 45.26 -66.26
C LEU A 473 54.13 46.65 -66.44
N SER A 474 53.50 47.73 -65.97
CA SER A 474 54.02 49.11 -66.11
C SER A 474 54.91 49.60 -64.95
N PHE A 475 55.02 48.84 -63.85
CA PHE A 475 55.59 49.35 -62.59
C PHE A 475 57.11 49.52 -62.56
N THR A 476 57.55 50.49 -61.74
CA THR A 476 58.95 50.68 -61.31
C THR A 476 59.15 50.27 -59.84
N ASP A 477 60.41 50.20 -59.37
CA ASP A 477 60.74 49.90 -57.97
C ASP A 477 60.02 50.84 -56.98
N ASN A 478 59.89 52.11 -57.33
CA ASN A 478 59.22 53.13 -56.51
C ASN A 478 57.71 52.89 -56.36
N ASP A 479 57.06 52.27 -57.35
CA ASP A 479 55.63 51.98 -57.31
C ASP A 479 55.35 50.78 -56.41
N LEU A 480 56.19 49.74 -56.49
CA LEU A 480 56.16 48.59 -55.56
C LEU A 480 56.39 49.03 -54.10
N ILE A 481 57.25 50.02 -53.84
CA ILE A 481 57.42 50.62 -52.51
C ILE A 481 56.12 51.32 -52.05
N ARG A 482 55.43 52.04 -52.93
CA ARG A 482 54.16 52.74 -52.60
C ARG A 482 53.01 51.78 -52.31
N ILE A 483 53.06 50.56 -52.83
CA ILE A 483 52.12 49.46 -52.57
C ILE A 483 52.47 48.69 -51.28
N GLY A 484 53.61 49.02 -50.63
CA GLY A 484 54.03 48.41 -49.36
C GLY A 484 55.01 47.25 -49.48
N VAL A 485 55.57 46.97 -50.67
CA VAL A 485 56.60 45.94 -50.87
C VAL A 485 57.97 46.48 -50.45
N HIS A 486 58.16 46.69 -49.14
CA HIS A 486 59.36 47.35 -48.61
C HIS A 486 60.63 46.47 -48.66
N ALA A 487 60.50 45.13 -48.75
CA ALA A 487 61.64 44.22 -48.91
C ALA A 487 62.28 44.34 -50.31
N LEU A 488 63.56 44.73 -50.35
CA LEU A 488 64.28 45.02 -51.60
C LEU A 488 64.43 43.79 -52.51
N GLY A 489 64.75 42.62 -51.93
CA GLY A 489 64.84 41.36 -52.70
C GLY A 489 63.51 40.92 -53.34
N ALA A 490 62.37 41.19 -52.70
CA ALA A 490 61.06 40.87 -53.26
C ALA A 490 60.74 41.75 -54.48
N ARG A 491 61.07 43.04 -54.44
CA ARG A 491 60.88 43.95 -55.59
C ARG A 491 61.74 43.55 -56.78
N GLU A 492 63.01 43.22 -56.55
CA GLU A 492 63.89 42.72 -57.63
C GLU A 492 63.41 41.40 -58.22
N ALA A 493 62.83 40.50 -57.42
CA ALA A 493 62.26 39.23 -57.89
C ALA A 493 61.03 39.47 -58.78
N ILE A 494 60.08 40.31 -58.31
CA ILE A 494 58.86 40.67 -59.05
C ILE A 494 59.22 41.31 -60.40
N LEU A 495 60.13 42.29 -60.43
CA LEU A 495 60.56 42.95 -61.67
C LEU A 495 61.20 41.95 -62.65
N ARG A 496 62.07 41.05 -62.16
CA ARG A 496 62.71 39.98 -62.98
C ARG A 496 61.72 38.91 -63.49
N VAL A 497 60.55 38.76 -62.88
CA VAL A 497 59.45 37.91 -63.41
C VAL A 497 58.65 38.68 -64.46
N LEU A 498 58.33 39.95 -64.23
CA LEU A 498 57.58 40.80 -65.16
C LEU A 498 58.30 40.97 -66.51
N GLU A 499 59.63 41.12 -66.53
CA GLU A 499 60.42 41.14 -67.76
C GLU A 499 60.26 39.86 -68.59
N LYS A 500 60.18 38.69 -67.94
CA LYS A 500 59.97 37.39 -68.60
C LYS A 500 58.55 37.23 -69.14
N TYR A 501 57.55 37.82 -68.49
CA TYR A 501 56.17 37.83 -68.99
C TYR A 501 56.04 38.76 -70.22
N LYS A 502 56.61 39.97 -70.18
CA LYS A 502 56.69 40.87 -71.35
C LYS A 502 57.31 40.19 -72.58
N ALA A 503 58.37 39.40 -72.37
CA ALA A 503 59.04 38.67 -73.44
C ALA A 503 58.18 37.55 -74.07
N LYS A 504 57.19 37.01 -73.35
CA LYS A 504 56.25 35.99 -73.88
C LYS A 504 55.06 36.60 -74.62
N GLN A 505 54.56 37.74 -74.14
CA GLN A 505 53.28 38.32 -74.60
C GLN A 505 53.32 38.86 -76.04
N ASN A 506 54.53 39.08 -76.60
CA ASN A 506 54.75 39.58 -77.96
C ASN A 506 54.77 38.49 -79.06
N VAL A 507 54.29 37.27 -78.79
CA VAL A 507 54.33 36.15 -79.76
C VAL A 507 52.98 35.42 -79.90
N SER A 508 52.53 35.30 -81.15
CA SER A 508 51.44 34.45 -81.70
C SER A 508 49.95 34.76 -81.39
N LEU A 509 49.25 35.18 -82.46
CA LEU A 509 47.91 34.75 -82.89
C LEU A 509 48.09 33.65 -83.98
N PRO A 510 47.07 32.90 -84.50
CA PRO A 510 45.60 33.08 -84.41
C PRO A 510 44.71 31.81 -84.16
N GLU A 511 43.39 32.04 -84.26
CA GLU A 511 42.13 31.22 -84.34
C GLU A 511 42.06 29.92 -85.22
N PRO A 512 40.89 29.20 -85.35
CA PRO A 512 39.63 29.06 -84.53
C PRO A 512 39.02 27.61 -84.43
N SER A 513 37.88 27.39 -83.71
CA SER A 513 36.63 26.70 -84.22
C SER A 513 35.60 26.12 -83.18
N ALA A 514 34.32 26.54 -83.32
CA ALA A 514 33.00 25.83 -83.23
C ALA A 514 32.42 25.11 -81.94
N PRO A 515 31.06 24.96 -81.80
CA PRO A 515 30.34 24.54 -80.56
C PRO A 515 29.31 23.36 -80.71
N VAL A 516 28.53 23.04 -79.64
CA VAL A 516 27.29 22.18 -79.64
C VAL A 516 26.31 22.61 -78.52
N ASP A 517 25.01 22.28 -78.65
CA ASP A 517 23.84 22.87 -77.94
C ASP A 517 23.12 22.00 -76.85
N GLU A 518 21.94 22.46 -76.39
CA GLU A 518 21.04 21.94 -75.33
C GLU A 518 20.04 20.85 -75.79
N GLU A 519 19.31 20.22 -74.84
CA GLU A 519 17.88 19.87 -75.05
C GLU A 519 17.08 19.67 -73.74
N VAL A 520 15.80 20.09 -73.70
CA VAL A 520 14.83 19.99 -72.58
C VAL A 520 13.40 19.86 -73.13
N SER A 521 12.44 19.20 -72.45
CA SER A 521 11.00 19.30 -72.75
C SER A 521 10.03 18.99 -71.58
N GLU A 522 8.82 19.58 -71.65
CA GLU A 522 7.65 19.53 -70.70
C GLU A 522 6.40 18.90 -71.41
N GLU A 523 5.17 18.77 -70.89
CA GLU A 523 4.41 19.29 -69.71
C GLU A 523 3.68 18.10 -68.98
N VAL A 524 2.38 17.96 -68.66
CA VAL A 524 1.12 18.72 -68.89
C VAL A 524 0.22 18.69 -67.63
N TYR A 525 -0.51 19.78 -67.32
CA TYR A 525 -1.59 19.84 -66.30
C TYR A 525 -2.84 18.97 -66.73
N SER A 526 -3.92 18.68 -65.96
CA SER A 526 -4.68 19.54 -65.02
C SER A 526 -5.83 18.84 -64.23
N ALA A 527 -6.10 19.35 -63.00
CA ALA A 527 -7.38 19.59 -62.29
C ALA A 527 -8.50 18.51 -61.99
N LYS A 528 -8.75 18.30 -60.68
CA LYS A 528 -10.05 18.34 -59.90
C LYS A 528 -11.16 17.28 -60.16
N SER A 529 -11.99 16.84 -59.18
CA SER A 529 -12.19 17.18 -57.74
C SER A 529 -13.01 16.12 -56.95
N LEU A 530 -13.11 16.29 -55.61
CA LEU A 530 -13.92 15.55 -54.59
C LEU A 530 -13.31 14.22 -54.07
N GLY A 531 -13.31 13.89 -52.77
CA GLY A 531 -13.59 14.68 -51.55
C GLY A 531 -13.86 13.82 -50.28
N ALA A 532 -13.25 14.20 -49.13
CA ALA A 532 -13.39 13.60 -47.76
C ALA A 532 -12.85 12.14 -47.58
N ASP A 533 -12.41 11.65 -46.41
CA ASP A 533 -12.39 12.15 -45.01
C ASP A 533 -10.98 12.07 -44.36
N MET A 534 -10.78 12.65 -43.16
CA MET A 534 -9.51 12.69 -42.39
C MET A 534 -9.38 11.52 -41.37
N ASP A 535 -8.24 10.96 -40.95
CA ASP A 535 -6.79 11.31 -40.87
C ASP A 535 -6.29 11.84 -39.48
N GLU A 536 -4.97 11.77 -39.27
CA GLU A 536 -4.10 12.10 -38.11
C GLU A 536 -3.88 11.06 -36.98
N LYS A 537 -2.69 11.04 -36.33
CA LYS A 537 -1.34 10.52 -36.72
C LYS A 537 -0.27 10.82 -35.62
N ALA A 538 0.95 10.28 -35.81
CA ALA A 538 2.25 10.58 -35.12
C ALA A 538 2.39 10.14 -33.64
N GLY A 539 3.58 9.88 -33.06
CA GLY A 539 5.00 9.78 -33.53
C GLY A 539 5.87 9.30 -32.33
N VAL A 540 6.99 8.54 -32.39
CA VAL A 540 8.24 8.60 -33.22
C VAL A 540 9.08 9.86 -32.85
N SER A 541 10.36 9.84 -32.44
CA SER A 541 11.43 8.79 -32.43
C SER A 541 12.53 8.92 -31.32
N SER A 542 13.42 7.92 -31.29
CA SER A 542 14.85 7.76 -30.84
C SER A 542 15.76 8.99 -30.51
N THR A 543 16.98 8.90 -29.91
CA THR A 543 18.08 7.88 -29.87
C THR A 543 19.01 7.97 -28.63
N ALA A 544 19.68 6.84 -28.28
CA ALA A 544 21.06 6.61 -27.76
C ALA A 544 21.90 7.71 -27.01
N ALA A 545 22.79 7.41 -26.04
CA ALA A 545 23.16 6.17 -25.30
C ALA A 545 24.05 6.51 -24.06
N GLY A 546 24.24 5.56 -23.11
CA GLY A 546 25.22 5.70 -22.01
C GLY A 546 25.12 4.66 -20.87
N ASP A 547 26.01 3.66 -20.91
CA ASP A 547 26.51 2.77 -19.82
C ASP A 547 25.59 1.92 -18.91
N LEU A 548 26.26 0.93 -18.29
CA LEU A 548 25.77 -0.27 -17.57
C LEU A 548 25.63 -0.03 -16.05
N PRO A 549 24.76 -0.77 -15.30
CA PRO A 549 24.83 -2.23 -15.19
C PRO A 549 23.50 -3.01 -15.21
N GLN A 550 23.63 -4.35 -15.25
CA GLN A 550 22.53 -5.32 -15.32
C GLN A 550 21.67 -5.33 -14.02
N PRO A 551 20.34 -5.39 -14.12
CA PRO A 551 19.52 -5.86 -13.00
C PRO A 551 19.71 -7.38 -12.80
N SER A 552 19.68 -7.82 -11.55
CA SER A 552 19.86 -9.23 -11.17
C SER A 552 18.71 -10.12 -11.66
N ALA A 553 18.97 -11.43 -11.78
CA ALA A 553 17.93 -12.41 -12.09
C ALA A 553 16.74 -12.33 -11.11
N PRO A 554 15.49 -12.54 -11.57
CA PRO A 554 14.33 -12.54 -10.69
C PRO A 554 14.42 -13.69 -9.68
N PRO A 555 13.94 -13.50 -8.44
CA PRO A 555 13.93 -14.57 -7.45
C PRO A 555 13.01 -15.72 -7.91
N ALA A 556 13.48 -16.95 -7.76
CA ALA A 556 12.66 -18.12 -7.97
C ALA A 556 11.49 -18.15 -6.97
N ARG A 557 10.32 -18.61 -7.43
CA ARG A 557 9.03 -18.66 -6.71
C ARG A 557 8.41 -17.31 -6.34
N ILE A 558 7.72 -16.71 -7.32
CA ILE A 558 6.50 -15.96 -7.02
C ILE A 558 5.42 -16.98 -6.65
N VAL A 559 5.19 -17.22 -5.35
CA VAL A 559 4.01 -17.97 -4.90
C VAL A 559 2.83 -16.98 -4.79
N ALA A 560 2.23 -16.66 -5.93
CA ALA A 560 1.02 -15.87 -5.97
C ALA A 560 -0.17 -16.73 -5.52
N ARG A 561 -0.54 -16.61 -4.23
CA ARG A 561 -1.80 -17.18 -3.72
C ARG A 561 -2.98 -16.37 -4.28
N PHE A 562 -3.49 -16.80 -5.42
CA PHE A 562 -4.76 -16.32 -5.96
C PHE A 562 -5.91 -17.07 -5.27
N GLU A 563 -6.35 -16.55 -4.11
CA GLU A 563 -7.56 -16.98 -3.40
C GLU A 563 -8.82 -16.52 -4.16
N SER A 564 -8.93 -16.90 -5.44
CA SER A 564 -10.01 -16.54 -6.36
C SER A 564 -10.70 -17.81 -6.88
N GLU A 565 -11.99 -17.92 -6.55
CA GLU A 565 -12.90 -18.95 -7.04
C GLU A 565 -13.08 -18.88 -8.57
N CYS A 566 -13.21 -20.04 -9.21
CA CYS A 566 -13.46 -20.17 -10.63
C CYS A 566 -14.79 -19.53 -11.01
N CYS A 567 -14.77 -18.57 -11.94
CA CYS A 567 -15.98 -17.83 -12.33
C CYS A 567 -17.03 -18.67 -13.10
N VAL A 568 -16.77 -19.96 -13.34
CA VAL A 568 -17.66 -20.91 -14.03
C VAL A 568 -18.34 -21.89 -13.08
N CYS A 569 -17.65 -22.39 -12.04
CA CYS A 569 -18.23 -23.31 -11.05
C CYS A 569 -18.36 -22.75 -9.63
N GLN A 570 -17.60 -21.71 -9.27
CA GLN A 570 -17.52 -21.09 -7.93
C GLN A 570 -16.98 -22.00 -6.81
N ASP A 571 -17.03 -23.33 -6.97
CA ASP A 571 -16.59 -24.32 -5.98
C ASP A 571 -15.07 -24.60 -5.90
N ALA A 572 -14.25 -24.07 -6.83
CA ALA A 572 -12.83 -24.45 -6.97
C ALA A 572 -11.91 -23.28 -7.36
N GLU A 573 -10.68 -23.27 -6.88
CA GLU A 573 -9.67 -22.22 -7.13
C GLU A 573 -9.24 -22.12 -8.61
N CYS A 574 -8.84 -20.92 -9.04
CA CYS A 574 -8.36 -20.67 -10.41
C CYS A 574 -6.90 -21.10 -10.61
N SER A 575 -6.69 -22.19 -11.34
CA SER A 575 -5.36 -22.75 -11.64
C SER A 575 -4.88 -22.61 -13.09
N THR A 576 -5.72 -22.10 -14.00
CA THR A 576 -5.38 -21.99 -15.44
C THR A 576 -5.25 -20.54 -15.92
N ILE A 577 -4.11 -20.21 -16.53
CA ILE A 577 -3.87 -18.99 -17.33
C ILE A 577 -4.36 -19.22 -18.76
N PHE A 578 -5.13 -18.27 -19.30
CA PHE A 578 -5.50 -18.24 -20.71
C PHE A 578 -4.59 -17.33 -21.54
N LEU A 579 -3.97 -17.85 -22.60
CA LEU A 579 -3.21 -17.07 -23.58
C LEU A 579 -4.06 -16.79 -24.84
N PRO A 580 -3.90 -15.62 -25.49
CA PRO A 580 -2.90 -14.57 -25.22
C PRO A 580 -3.38 -13.50 -24.22
N CYS A 581 -4.44 -13.74 -23.43
CA CYS A 581 -5.04 -12.69 -22.59
C CYS A 581 -4.51 -12.60 -21.14
N GLY A 582 -3.70 -13.55 -20.69
CA GLY A 582 -3.04 -13.56 -19.37
C GLY A 582 -3.95 -13.78 -18.15
N HIS A 583 -5.25 -14.00 -18.36
CA HIS A 583 -6.22 -14.08 -17.26
C HIS A 583 -6.20 -15.46 -16.59
N VAL A 584 -6.20 -15.45 -15.25
CA VAL A 584 -6.42 -16.62 -14.38
C VAL A 584 -7.83 -16.51 -13.81
N CYS A 585 -8.76 -17.32 -14.32
CA CYS A 585 -10.19 -17.23 -13.96
C CYS A 585 -10.97 -18.55 -14.03
N CYS A 586 -10.32 -19.63 -14.46
CA CYS A 586 -10.90 -20.98 -14.45
C CYS A 586 -10.04 -21.94 -13.62
N CYS A 587 -10.69 -22.88 -12.94
CA CYS A 587 -10.05 -24.12 -12.51
C CYS A 587 -9.80 -25.02 -13.74
N GLU A 588 -8.91 -26.01 -13.58
CA GLU A 588 -8.55 -26.99 -14.60
C GLU A 588 -9.78 -27.57 -15.35
N VAL A 589 -10.75 -28.12 -14.62
CA VAL A 589 -11.93 -28.81 -15.20
C VAL A 589 -12.81 -27.87 -16.02
N CYS A 590 -12.97 -26.62 -15.58
CA CYS A 590 -13.75 -25.62 -16.32
C CYS A 590 -12.98 -25.07 -17.53
N SER A 591 -11.65 -24.96 -17.45
CA SER A 591 -10.82 -24.43 -18.54
C SER A 591 -10.93 -25.25 -19.83
N ALA A 592 -11.06 -26.58 -19.72
CA ALA A 592 -11.18 -27.50 -20.86
C ALA A 592 -12.50 -27.38 -21.66
N ARG A 593 -13.49 -26.62 -21.14
CA ARG A 593 -14.84 -26.49 -21.75
C ARG A 593 -15.12 -25.09 -22.32
N VAL A 594 -14.12 -24.21 -22.34
CA VAL A 594 -14.29 -22.76 -22.59
C VAL A 594 -13.33 -22.29 -23.69
N SER A 595 -13.87 -21.87 -24.83
CA SER A 595 -13.10 -21.40 -26.00
C SER A 595 -12.84 -19.88 -26.03
N THR A 596 -13.50 -19.12 -25.15
CA THR A 596 -13.32 -17.67 -25.00
C THR A 596 -13.20 -17.31 -23.52
N CYS A 597 -12.21 -16.50 -23.16
CA CYS A 597 -11.95 -16.16 -21.76
C CYS A 597 -13.18 -15.45 -21.14
N PRO A 598 -13.74 -15.94 -20.03
CA PRO A 598 -15.01 -15.42 -19.50
C PRO A 598 -14.93 -13.96 -19.02
N LEU A 599 -13.74 -13.49 -18.63
CA LEU A 599 -13.51 -12.10 -18.21
C LEU A 599 -13.41 -11.14 -19.40
N CYS A 600 -12.57 -11.43 -20.40
CA CYS A 600 -12.24 -10.49 -21.48
C CYS A 600 -12.82 -10.86 -22.86
N ARG A 601 -13.55 -11.98 -22.96
CA ARG A 601 -14.22 -12.54 -24.17
C ARG A 601 -13.32 -12.80 -25.38
N ARG A 602 -12.00 -12.61 -25.26
CA ARG A 602 -11.01 -12.97 -26.28
C ARG A 602 -10.92 -14.49 -26.41
N ILE A 603 -10.73 -14.98 -27.65
CA ILE A 603 -10.51 -16.39 -27.95
C ILE A 603 -9.28 -16.91 -27.18
N VAL A 604 -9.37 -18.13 -26.66
CA VAL A 604 -8.29 -18.83 -25.99
C VAL A 604 -7.51 -19.63 -27.03
N GLU A 605 -6.22 -19.36 -27.17
CA GLU A 605 -5.32 -20.06 -28.09
C GLU A 605 -4.54 -21.17 -27.37
N GLN A 606 -4.15 -20.93 -26.11
CA GLN A 606 -3.46 -21.90 -25.25
C GLN A 606 -3.88 -21.72 -23.79
N CYS A 607 -3.88 -22.83 -23.04
CA CYS A 607 -4.09 -22.88 -21.59
C CYS A 607 -2.78 -23.29 -20.91
N VAL A 608 -2.35 -22.58 -19.87
CA VAL A 608 -1.17 -22.92 -19.06
C VAL A 608 -1.59 -23.11 -17.62
N GLN A 609 -1.23 -24.25 -17.03
CA GLN A 609 -1.52 -24.55 -15.62
C GLN A 609 -0.46 -23.95 -14.70
N LEU A 610 -0.89 -23.43 -13.55
CA LEU A 610 -0.04 -23.06 -12.42
C LEU A 610 0.15 -24.28 -11.50
N SER A 611 1.40 -24.53 -11.08
CA SER A 611 1.83 -25.67 -10.24
C SER A 611 2.65 -25.26 -9.02
#